data_AF-A0A3L8SKL0-F1
#
_entry.id   AF-A0A3L8SKL0-F1
#
_cell.length_a   1.000
_cell.length_b   1.000
_cell.length_c   1.000
_cell.angle_alpha   90.00
_cell.angle_beta   90.00
_cell.angle_gamma   90.00
#
_symmetry.space_group_name_H-M   'P 1'
#
loop_
_entity.id
_entity.type
_entity.pdbx_description
1 polymer ?
#
loop_
_entity_poly.entity_id
_entity_poly.type
_entity_poly.pdbx_seq_one_letter_code
_entity_poly.pdbx_strand_id
1 'polypeptide(L)'
;MNVSQNLYELLPRTSPLKGKQFPSCAIVGNSGVLLSSGCGPEIDAHSFVISAIVLAAAHEPCWDTPNSLLVVSEVERRSSCPPNPMPPCNLAPVQEYSQDVGMKTDLVTMNPSVIQRAFEDLVNETWREKLLQRLHSLNGSILWIPAFMAKGGKERVEWVNELILKHHINVRTAYPSLRLLHAVRGYWLTNKVHIKRPTTGLLMYTLATRFCNQIYLYGFWPFPLDQNQNPVKYHYYDSLKYGYTSQASPHTMPLEFKALKTLHQQGALKLTVGECDGAT
;
A
#
# COMPACT_ATOMS: atom_id res chain seq x y z
N MET A 1 -0.16 25.33 8.93
CA MET A 1 0.62 24.15 8.45
C MET A 1 1.68 24.70 7.51
N ASN A 2 2.96 24.58 7.85
CA ASN A 2 4.03 25.07 6.96
C ASN A 2 4.37 23.97 5.95
N VAL A 3 4.03 24.21 4.68
CA VAL A 3 4.37 23.36 3.54
C VAL A 3 5.85 23.58 3.25
N SER A 4 6.65 22.51 3.19
CA SER A 4 8.06 22.62 2.84
C SER A 4 8.22 23.01 1.37
N GLN A 5 9.35 23.63 1.03
CA GLN A 5 9.68 24.00 -0.34
C GLN A 5 9.71 22.76 -1.26
N ASN A 6 10.34 21.66 -0.80
CA ASN A 6 10.40 20.41 -1.55
C ASN A 6 9.00 19.84 -1.83
N LEU A 7 8.12 19.84 -0.83
CA LEU A 7 6.74 19.39 -1.02
C LEU A 7 6.01 20.31 -2.03
N TYR A 8 6.17 21.63 -1.90
CA TYR A 8 5.55 22.59 -2.82
C TYR A 8 5.97 22.36 -4.28
N GLU A 9 7.25 22.11 -4.52
CA GLU A 9 7.79 21.82 -5.86
C GLU A 9 7.25 20.52 -6.46
N LEU A 10 6.96 19.53 -5.62
CA LEU A 10 6.40 18.25 -6.01
C LEU A 10 4.86 18.22 -6.05
N LEU A 11 4.17 19.29 -5.64
CA LEU A 11 2.72 19.34 -5.77
C LEU A 11 2.31 19.45 -7.25
N PRO A 12 1.44 18.56 -7.75
CA PRO A 12 1.01 18.64 -9.13
C PRO A 12 0.13 19.88 -9.34
N ARG A 13 0.42 20.68 -10.38
CA ARG A 13 -0.39 21.88 -10.73
C ARG A 13 -1.83 21.52 -11.09
N THR A 14 -2.04 20.32 -11.63
CA THR A 14 -3.35 19.73 -11.94
C THR A 14 -3.37 18.27 -11.54
N SER A 15 -4.53 17.74 -11.13
CA SER A 15 -4.65 16.31 -10.80
C SER A 15 -4.07 15.42 -11.92
N PRO A 16 -3.16 14.47 -11.61
CA PRO A 16 -2.57 13.57 -12.60
C PRO A 16 -3.58 12.71 -13.37
N LEU A 17 -4.82 12.60 -12.85
CA LEU A 17 -5.91 11.80 -13.42
C LEU A 17 -7.05 12.69 -13.98
N LYS A 18 -6.87 14.01 -14.05
CA LYS A 18 -7.88 14.91 -14.60
C LYS A 18 -8.15 14.58 -16.07
N GLY A 19 -9.42 14.33 -16.41
CA GLY A 19 -9.85 14.04 -17.78
C GLY A 19 -9.37 12.69 -18.33
N LYS A 20 -8.92 11.77 -17.45
CA LYS A 20 -8.53 10.41 -17.83
C LYS A 20 -9.71 9.46 -17.63
N GLN A 21 -9.89 8.55 -18.58
CA GLN A 21 -10.81 7.43 -18.49
C GLN A 21 -10.10 6.19 -19.02
N PHE A 22 -10.12 5.10 -18.27
CA PHE A 22 -9.47 3.85 -18.62
C PHE A 22 -10.53 2.75 -18.80
N PRO A 23 -10.47 1.95 -19.89
CA PRO A 23 -11.39 0.85 -20.12
C PRO A 23 -11.41 -0.17 -18.98
N SER A 24 -10.23 -0.56 -18.49
CA SER A 24 -10.08 -1.51 -17.40
C SER A 24 -8.99 -1.07 -16.43
N CYS A 25 -9.25 -1.25 -15.13
CA CYS A 25 -8.28 -0.98 -14.08
C CYS A 25 -8.09 -2.20 -13.17
N ALA A 26 -6.85 -2.58 -12.95
CA ALA A 26 -6.48 -3.55 -11.91
C ALA A 26 -6.04 -2.80 -10.66
N ILE A 27 -6.61 -3.16 -9.50
CA ILE A 27 -6.15 -2.72 -8.20
C ILE A 27 -5.57 -3.94 -7.50
N VAL A 28 -4.26 -3.91 -7.33
CA VAL A 28 -3.47 -5.01 -6.79
C VAL A 28 -3.17 -4.71 -5.33
N GLY A 29 -3.81 -5.48 -4.47
CA GLY A 29 -3.54 -5.55 -3.04
C GLY A 29 -2.26 -6.30 -2.72
N ASN A 30 -1.98 -6.43 -1.43
CA ASN A 30 -0.74 -7.02 -0.95
C ASN A 30 -0.92 -8.34 -0.21
N SER A 31 -2.12 -8.95 -0.22
CA SER A 31 -2.37 -10.22 0.46
C SER A 31 -1.56 -11.38 -0.12
N GLY A 32 -1.16 -12.31 0.75
CA GLY A 32 -0.51 -13.56 0.37
C GLY A 32 -1.37 -14.50 -0.49
N VAL A 33 -2.67 -14.21 -0.66
CA VAL A 33 -3.56 -14.97 -1.55
C VAL A 33 -3.12 -14.94 -3.01
N LEU A 34 -2.25 -14.00 -3.39
CA LEU A 34 -1.70 -13.92 -4.74
C LEU A 34 -0.57 -14.92 -5.00
N LEU A 35 0.02 -15.51 -3.96
CA LEU A 35 1.13 -16.45 -4.16
C LEU A 35 0.66 -17.67 -4.97
N SER A 36 1.41 -17.98 -6.04
CA SER A 36 1.12 -19.05 -6.98
C SER A 36 -0.22 -18.90 -7.71
N SER A 37 -0.76 -17.68 -7.81
CA SER A 37 -2.02 -17.41 -8.50
C SER A 37 -1.89 -17.34 -10.02
N GLY A 38 -0.69 -17.06 -10.55
CA GLY A 38 -0.47 -16.87 -11.98
C GLY A 38 -1.19 -15.63 -12.56
N CYS A 39 -1.66 -14.71 -11.71
CA CYS A 39 -2.45 -13.56 -12.13
C CYS A 39 -1.65 -12.44 -12.82
N GLY A 40 -0.32 -12.53 -12.86
CA GLY A 40 0.53 -11.46 -13.39
C GLY A 40 0.21 -11.04 -14.82
N PRO A 41 0.09 -11.97 -15.79
CA PRO A 41 -0.31 -11.64 -17.15
C PRO A 41 -1.70 -10.99 -17.26
N GLU A 42 -2.68 -11.45 -16.47
CA GLU A 42 -4.02 -10.83 -16.45
C GLU A 42 -3.97 -9.41 -15.89
N ILE A 43 -3.20 -9.19 -14.81
CA ILE A 43 -3.01 -7.87 -14.20
C ILE A 43 -2.37 -6.91 -15.21
N ASP A 44 -1.28 -7.32 -15.87
CA ASP A 44 -0.53 -6.48 -16.81
C ASP A 44 -1.34 -6.12 -18.07
N ALA A 45 -2.34 -6.93 -18.43
CA ALA A 45 -3.24 -6.67 -19.55
C ALA A 45 -4.22 -5.50 -19.30
N HIS A 46 -4.40 -5.05 -18.05
CA HIS A 46 -5.30 -3.95 -17.73
C HIS A 46 -4.77 -2.62 -18.26
N SER A 47 -5.68 -1.70 -18.61
CA SER A 47 -5.28 -0.38 -19.13
C SER A 47 -4.55 0.47 -18.10
N PHE A 48 -4.90 0.33 -16.82
CA PHE A 48 -4.30 1.06 -15.72
C PHE A 48 -4.14 0.16 -14.48
N VAL A 49 -2.94 0.08 -13.90
CA VAL A 49 -2.63 -0.78 -12.74
C VAL A 49 -2.28 0.07 -11.52
N ILE A 50 -2.99 -0.18 -10.42
CA ILE A 50 -2.84 0.49 -9.13
C ILE A 50 -2.29 -0.52 -8.10
N SER A 51 -1.07 -0.32 -7.64
CA SER A 51 -0.51 -1.09 -6.52
C SER A 51 -0.84 -0.41 -5.20
N ALA A 52 -1.74 -1.05 -4.42
CA ALA A 52 -2.33 -0.48 -3.22
C ALA A 52 -2.11 -1.38 -2.00
N ILE A 53 -1.94 -0.76 -0.84
CA ILE A 53 -1.90 -1.49 0.44
C ILE A 53 -3.31 -1.82 0.88
N VAL A 54 -3.67 -3.09 0.92
CA VAL A 54 -4.97 -3.51 1.43
C VAL A 54 -4.86 -3.87 2.91
N LEU A 55 -3.69 -4.35 3.33
CA LEU A 55 -3.44 -4.90 4.66
C LEU A 55 -2.57 -3.96 5.49
N ALA A 56 -3.09 -3.53 6.64
CA ALA A 56 -2.37 -2.67 7.57
C ALA A 56 -1.34 -3.48 8.36
N ALA A 57 -0.10 -3.03 8.48
CA ALA A 57 0.83 -3.69 9.40
C ALA A 57 0.25 -3.70 10.82
N ALA A 58 0.22 -4.86 11.44
CA ALA A 58 -0.05 -4.95 12.87
C ALA A 58 1.18 -4.42 13.60
N HIS A 59 0.97 -3.46 14.51
CA HIS A 59 1.95 -2.71 15.32
C HIS A 59 2.67 -1.51 14.67
N GLU A 60 2.41 -0.33 15.23
CA GLU A 60 3.41 0.70 15.56
C GLU A 60 3.79 0.52 17.05
N PRO A 61 4.94 1.00 17.54
CA PRO A 61 6.33 0.86 17.07
C PRO A 61 7.16 0.01 18.07
N CYS A 62 8.26 -0.60 17.64
CA CYS A 62 9.31 -1.04 18.56
C CYS A 62 10.14 0.16 19.04
N TRP A 63 9.55 1.10 19.81
CA TRP A 63 10.31 2.08 20.60
C TRP A 63 9.49 2.52 21.81
N ASP A 64 9.87 2.03 22.99
CA ASP A 64 9.73 2.80 24.22
C ASP A 64 10.59 4.08 24.07
N THR A 65 9.96 5.24 24.19
CA THR A 65 10.69 6.50 24.38
C THR A 65 11.37 6.52 25.76
N PRO A 66 12.63 6.96 25.90
CA PRO A 66 13.30 7.00 27.19
C PRO A 66 12.76 8.18 28.00
N ASN A 67 11.78 7.93 28.87
CA ASN A 67 11.47 8.86 29.96
C ASN A 67 10.93 8.16 31.21
N SER A 68 11.47 6.98 31.51
CA SER A 68 11.31 6.36 32.82
C SER A 68 12.62 5.70 33.21
N LEU A 69 13.19 6.18 34.32
CA LEU A 69 14.35 5.67 35.03
C LEU A 69 14.18 4.17 35.36
N LEU A 70 14.56 3.28 34.44
CA LEU A 70 14.85 1.88 34.76
C LEU A 70 16.09 1.48 33.98
N VAL A 71 17.18 1.28 34.73
CA VAL A 71 18.45 0.76 34.24
C VAL A 71 18.21 -0.71 33.89
N VAL A 72 18.08 -1.02 32.59
CA VAL A 72 18.14 -2.39 32.10
C VAL A 72 19.51 -2.60 31.48
N SER A 73 20.21 -3.62 31.96
CA SER A 73 21.62 -3.88 31.67
C SER A 73 21.88 -4.12 30.19
N GLU A 74 23.09 -3.78 29.76
CA GLU A 74 23.53 -3.70 28.35
C GLU A 74 23.60 -5.06 27.62
N VAL A 75 23.24 -6.16 28.29
CA VAL A 75 23.36 -7.54 27.80
C VAL A 75 22.07 -8.07 27.15
N GLU A 76 20.89 -7.50 27.42
CA GLU A 76 19.62 -7.96 26.81
C GLU A 76 19.28 -7.29 25.47
N ARG A 77 20.10 -6.35 25.00
CA ARG A 77 19.83 -5.55 23.79
C ARG A 77 20.08 -6.28 22.45
N ARG A 78 20.52 -7.55 22.44
CA ARG A 78 21.02 -8.25 21.23
C ARG A 78 20.28 -9.52 20.79
N SER A 79 19.16 -9.91 21.41
CA SER A 79 18.70 -11.31 21.31
C SER A 79 17.35 -11.57 20.62
N SER A 80 16.71 -10.61 19.95
CA SER A 80 15.32 -10.84 19.46
C SER A 80 14.95 -10.22 18.10
N CYS A 81 15.90 -10.10 17.18
CA CYS A 81 15.58 -9.98 15.75
C CYS A 81 16.42 -11.00 14.95
N PRO A 82 15.79 -11.99 14.28
CA PRO A 82 16.55 -12.95 13.49
C PRO A 82 17.21 -12.25 12.28
N PRO A 83 18.44 -12.66 11.90
CA PRO A 83 19.05 -12.20 10.66
C PRO A 83 18.48 -13.04 9.50
N ASN A 84 17.86 -12.38 8.51
CA ASN A 84 17.42 -12.84 7.15
C ASN A 84 15.90 -12.77 6.87
N PRO A 85 15.50 -12.65 5.58
CA PRO A 85 15.69 -11.54 4.64
C PRO A 85 14.53 -10.52 4.72
N MET A 86 14.76 -9.35 4.13
CA MET A 86 13.96 -8.11 4.20
C MET A 86 12.45 -8.29 4.02
N PRO A 87 11.61 -7.59 4.81
CA PRO A 87 10.20 -7.38 4.48
C PRO A 87 10.06 -6.18 3.54
N PRO A 88 9.58 -6.36 2.29
CA PRO A 88 9.15 -5.25 1.47
C PRO A 88 7.85 -4.67 2.01
N CYS A 89 7.53 -3.42 1.72
CA CYS A 89 6.16 -2.90 1.74
C CYS A 89 6.10 -1.78 0.70
N ASN A 90 4.99 -1.67 -0.05
CA ASN A 90 4.55 -0.48 -0.83
C ASN A 90 5.46 0.02 -1.96
N LEU A 91 6.57 -0.68 -2.09
CA LEU A 91 7.53 -0.68 -3.15
C LEU A 91 8.01 -2.14 -3.27
N ALA A 92 7.08 -3.09 -3.12
CA ALA A 92 7.35 -4.52 -3.12
C ALA A 92 8.24 -4.91 -4.31
N PRO A 93 9.15 -5.90 -4.17
CA PRO A 93 9.95 -6.41 -5.26
C PRO A 93 9.01 -7.13 -6.22
N VAL A 94 8.43 -6.36 -7.13
CA VAL A 94 7.52 -6.85 -8.16
C VAL A 94 8.22 -7.93 -9.01
N GLN A 95 9.54 -7.83 -9.14
CA GLN A 95 10.34 -8.70 -9.99
C GLN A 95 10.40 -10.16 -9.52
N GLU A 96 10.36 -10.43 -8.23
CA GLU A 96 10.37 -11.82 -7.71
C GLU A 96 8.98 -12.47 -7.78
N TYR A 97 7.92 -11.66 -7.75
CA TYR A 97 6.53 -12.11 -7.72
C TYR A 97 5.79 -11.81 -9.04
N SER A 98 6.51 -11.47 -10.11
CA SER A 98 5.91 -10.93 -11.33
C SER A 98 4.93 -11.88 -12.01
N GLN A 99 5.12 -13.19 -11.83
CA GLN A 99 4.19 -14.22 -12.31
C GLN A 99 2.80 -14.11 -11.65
N ASP A 100 2.76 -13.63 -10.41
CA ASP A 100 1.55 -13.55 -9.59
C ASP A 100 0.94 -12.14 -9.58
N VAL A 101 1.78 -11.10 -9.54
CA VAL A 101 1.35 -9.71 -9.34
C VAL A 101 1.55 -8.79 -10.55
N GLY A 102 2.16 -9.29 -11.62
CA GLY A 102 2.47 -8.54 -12.84
C GLY A 102 3.69 -7.63 -12.66
N MET A 103 4.19 -7.01 -13.73
CA MET A 103 5.28 -6.00 -13.69
C MET A 103 4.76 -4.57 -13.88
N LYS A 104 3.57 -4.39 -14.46
CA LYS A 104 3.01 -3.10 -14.79
C LYS A 104 2.52 -2.40 -13.52
N THR A 105 2.81 -1.11 -13.40
CA THR A 105 2.29 -0.28 -12.31
C THR A 105 2.22 1.16 -12.79
N ASP A 106 1.02 1.72 -12.93
CA ASP A 106 0.81 3.11 -13.35
C ASP A 106 0.63 4.06 -12.16
N LEU A 107 0.15 3.54 -11.04
CA LEU A 107 0.02 4.24 -9.77
C LEU A 107 0.45 3.32 -8.63
N VAL A 108 1.34 3.78 -7.77
CA VAL A 108 1.76 3.09 -6.56
C VAL A 108 1.51 3.96 -5.34
N THR A 109 0.95 3.37 -4.29
CA THR A 109 0.77 4.07 -3.01
C THR A 109 1.97 3.85 -2.11
N MET A 110 2.47 4.91 -1.46
CA MET A 110 3.61 4.84 -0.55
C MET A 110 3.24 5.43 0.81
N ASN A 111 2.77 4.59 1.73
CA ASN A 111 2.52 5.02 3.11
C ASN A 111 3.86 5.43 3.77
N PRO A 112 3.98 6.61 4.41
CA PRO A 112 5.23 7.09 5.01
C PRO A 112 5.90 6.11 5.97
N SER A 113 5.13 5.29 6.70
CA SER A 113 5.65 4.26 7.61
C SER A 113 6.48 3.17 6.92
N VAL A 114 6.46 3.10 5.58
CA VAL A 114 7.32 2.18 4.80
C VAL A 114 8.80 2.52 4.95
N ILE A 115 9.13 3.81 5.09
CA ILE A 115 10.52 4.27 5.16
C ILE A 115 11.19 3.71 6.42
N GLN A 116 10.46 3.71 7.54
CA GLN A 116 10.91 3.05 8.75
C GLN A 116 11.03 1.53 8.59
N ARG A 117 9.97 0.88 8.07
CA ARG A 117 9.83 -0.57 8.13
C ARG A 117 10.68 -1.33 7.11
N ALA A 118 10.84 -0.78 5.91
CA ALA A 118 11.51 -1.45 4.80
C ALA A 118 12.86 -0.81 4.43
N PHE A 119 13.11 0.42 4.90
CA PHE A 119 14.33 1.16 4.59
C PHE A 119 15.03 1.70 5.84
N GLU A 120 14.70 1.17 7.02
CA GLU A 120 15.31 1.49 8.32
C GLU A 120 15.52 3.00 8.55
N ASP A 121 14.49 3.81 8.23
CA ASP A 121 14.55 5.28 8.35
C ASP A 121 15.78 5.91 7.66
N LEU A 122 16.30 5.26 6.62
CA LEU A 122 17.44 5.67 5.80
C LEU A 122 18.71 5.94 6.61
N VAL A 123 18.89 5.22 7.73
CA VAL A 123 20.03 5.41 8.65
C VAL A 123 21.37 5.22 7.95
N ASN A 124 21.45 4.33 6.95
CA ASN A 124 22.66 4.05 6.17
C ASN A 124 22.47 4.25 4.65
N GLU A 125 23.57 4.52 3.94
CA GLU A 125 23.56 4.71 2.49
C GLU A 125 23.01 3.51 1.70
N THR A 126 23.23 2.28 2.16
CA THR A 126 22.65 1.09 1.51
C THR A 126 21.11 1.14 1.44
N TRP A 127 20.44 1.65 2.48
CA TRP A 127 18.98 1.76 2.48
C TRP A 127 18.50 2.92 1.61
N ARG A 128 19.27 4.02 1.58
CA ARG A 128 19.06 5.14 0.66
C ARG A 128 19.15 4.70 -0.79
N GLU A 129 20.18 3.93 -1.15
CA GLU A 129 20.38 3.38 -2.49
C GLU A 129 19.26 2.43 -2.91
N LYS A 130 18.82 1.54 -2.02
CA LYS A 130 17.69 0.64 -2.31
C LYS A 130 16.40 1.41 -2.57
N LEU A 131 16.11 2.44 -1.78
CA LEU A 131 14.95 3.29 -2.01
C LEU A 131 15.07 4.03 -3.34
N LEU A 132 16.24 4.58 -3.66
CA LEU A 132 16.51 5.26 -4.92
C LEU A 132 16.32 4.34 -6.13
N GLN A 133 16.93 3.15 -6.13
CA GLN A 133 16.76 2.16 -7.20
C GLN A 133 15.28 1.87 -7.45
N ARG A 134 14.53 1.75 -6.37
CA ARG A 134 13.11 1.44 -6.43
C ARG A 134 12.25 2.63 -6.86
N LEU A 135 12.63 3.86 -6.51
CA LEU A 135 12.02 5.07 -7.05
C LEU A 135 12.30 5.20 -8.56
N HIS A 136 13.52 4.90 -9.01
CA HIS A 136 13.87 4.88 -10.43
C HIS A 136 13.06 3.87 -11.23
N SER A 137 12.77 2.69 -10.67
CA SER A 137 11.98 1.66 -11.37
C SER A 137 10.53 2.07 -11.62
N LEU A 138 10.01 3.12 -10.97
CA LEU A 138 8.66 3.61 -11.20
C LEU A 138 8.51 4.41 -12.49
N ASN A 139 9.59 4.92 -13.08
CA ASN A 139 9.69 5.51 -14.42
C ASN A 139 8.39 6.06 -15.04
N GLY A 140 7.90 7.21 -14.57
CA GLY A 140 6.74 7.93 -15.10
C GLY A 140 5.40 7.61 -14.41
N SER A 141 5.38 6.61 -13.54
CA SER A 141 4.22 6.24 -12.72
C SER A 141 3.89 7.29 -11.67
N ILE A 142 2.66 7.23 -11.18
CA ILE A 142 2.16 8.12 -10.13
C ILE A 142 2.56 7.56 -8.77
N LEU A 143 3.34 8.33 -8.00
CA LEU A 143 3.67 8.03 -6.62
C LEU A 143 2.69 8.74 -5.70
N TRP A 144 1.74 8.00 -5.14
CA TRP A 144 0.68 8.52 -4.28
C TRP A 144 1.08 8.42 -2.80
N ILE A 145 1.33 9.57 -2.16
CA ILE A 145 1.92 9.65 -0.82
C ILE A 145 0.92 10.27 0.17
N PRO A 146 0.26 9.49 1.04
CA PRO A 146 -0.68 10.00 2.05
C PRO A 146 0.02 10.69 3.23
N ALA A 147 0.80 11.73 2.95
CA ALA A 147 1.68 12.44 3.87
C ALA A 147 0.96 13.00 5.11
N PHE A 148 -0.30 13.37 4.96
CA PHE A 148 -1.09 14.02 6.02
C PHE A 148 -1.99 13.06 6.79
N MET A 149 -1.95 11.76 6.48
CA MET A 149 -2.92 10.81 7.01
C MET A 149 -2.43 10.05 8.25
N ALA A 150 -1.15 10.17 8.63
CA ALA A 150 -0.56 9.50 9.80
C ALA A 150 0.35 10.47 10.60
N LYS A 151 0.36 10.32 11.93
CA LYS A 151 1.21 11.11 12.83
C LYS A 151 2.68 10.68 12.63
N GLY A 152 3.63 11.62 12.63
CA GLY A 152 5.06 11.31 12.44
C GLY A 152 5.46 10.92 11.00
N GLY A 153 4.55 10.98 10.02
CA GLY A 153 4.87 10.69 8.62
C GLY A 153 5.58 11.84 7.87
N LYS A 154 5.53 13.07 8.41
CA LYS A 154 6.00 14.27 7.69
C LYS A 154 7.49 14.22 7.35
N GLU A 155 8.32 13.86 8.33
CA GLU A 155 9.78 13.82 8.16
C GLU A 155 10.22 12.79 7.12
N ARG A 156 9.66 11.57 7.20
CA ARG A 156 9.89 10.51 6.20
C ARG A 156 9.50 10.93 4.79
N VAL A 157 8.36 11.63 4.65
CA VAL A 157 7.94 12.17 3.35
C VAL A 157 8.93 13.22 2.85
N GLU A 158 9.46 14.07 3.74
CA GLU A 158 10.45 15.07 3.37
C GLU A 158 11.74 14.43 2.85
N TRP A 159 12.23 13.35 3.48
CA TRP A 159 13.39 12.61 2.98
C TRP A 159 13.15 12.01 1.59
N VAL A 160 11.96 11.45 1.35
CA VAL A 160 11.63 10.94 0.01
C VAL A 160 11.55 12.07 -1.02
N ASN A 161 10.94 13.21 -0.66
CA ASN A 161 10.85 14.38 -1.52
C ASN A 161 12.25 14.91 -1.89
N GLU A 162 13.15 15.00 -0.92
CA GLU A 162 14.54 15.41 -1.14
C GLU A 162 15.25 14.47 -2.12
N LEU A 163 15.10 13.15 -1.96
CA LEU A 163 15.69 12.18 -2.88
C LEU A 163 15.13 12.31 -4.30
N ILE A 164 13.81 12.50 -4.45
CA ILE A 164 13.17 12.68 -5.75
C ILE A 164 13.75 13.91 -6.47
N LEU A 165 13.84 15.04 -5.78
CA LEU A 165 14.33 16.30 -6.36
C LEU A 165 15.83 16.22 -6.65
N LYS A 166 16.64 15.78 -5.68
CA LYS A 166 18.10 15.72 -5.80
C LYS A 166 18.55 14.80 -6.94
N HIS A 167 17.89 13.66 -7.12
CA HIS A 167 18.25 12.66 -8.12
C HIS A 167 17.42 12.76 -9.41
N HIS A 168 16.57 13.78 -9.54
CA HIS A 168 15.71 14.00 -10.71
C HIS A 168 14.90 12.75 -11.10
N ILE A 169 14.32 12.08 -10.09
CA ILE A 169 13.55 10.85 -10.31
C ILE A 169 12.34 11.14 -11.19
N ASN A 170 12.18 10.40 -12.28
CA ASN A 170 11.02 10.49 -13.17
C ASN A 170 9.79 9.83 -12.52
N VAL A 171 9.09 10.55 -11.64
CA VAL A 171 7.81 10.13 -11.03
C VAL A 171 6.84 11.30 -10.95
N ARG A 172 5.55 11.01 -11.05
CA ARG A 172 4.49 12.01 -10.83
C ARG A 172 3.95 11.88 -9.42
N THR A 173 4.29 12.82 -8.56
CA THR A 173 3.86 12.81 -7.16
C THR A 173 2.41 13.25 -6.98
N ALA A 174 1.69 12.62 -6.06
CA ALA A 174 0.33 12.99 -5.67
C ALA A 174 0.15 12.89 -4.15
N TYR A 175 -0.27 13.99 -3.52
CA TYR A 175 -0.44 14.08 -2.06
C TYR A 175 -1.92 14.28 -1.71
N PRO A 176 -2.67 13.19 -1.43
CA PRO A 176 -4.08 13.28 -1.05
C PRO A 176 -4.28 14.10 0.24
N SER A 177 -5.34 14.91 0.26
CA SER A 177 -5.72 15.65 1.47
C SER A 177 -6.51 14.78 2.46
N LEU A 178 -6.52 15.17 3.74
CA LEU A 178 -7.39 14.56 4.74
C LEU A 178 -8.89 14.67 4.38
N ARG A 179 -9.29 15.71 3.65
CA ARG A 179 -10.67 15.88 3.18
C ARG A 179 -11.09 14.75 2.25
N LEU A 180 -10.19 14.29 1.38
CA LEU A 180 -10.48 13.16 0.50
C LEU A 180 -10.77 11.88 1.30
N LEU A 181 -9.96 11.60 2.31
CA LEU A 181 -10.16 10.45 3.21
C LEU A 181 -11.53 10.54 3.92
N HIS A 182 -11.89 11.71 4.42
CA HIS A 182 -13.19 11.93 5.08
C HIS A 182 -14.36 11.78 4.12
N ALA A 183 -14.25 12.27 2.88
CA ALA A 183 -15.29 12.12 1.86
C ALA A 183 -15.52 10.63 1.52
N VAL A 184 -14.43 9.87 1.32
CA VAL A 184 -14.50 8.43 1.04
C VAL A 184 -15.11 7.68 2.22
N ARG A 185 -14.68 7.98 3.44
CA ARG A 185 -15.30 7.41 4.65
C ARG A 185 -16.80 7.73 4.71
N GLY A 186 -17.18 8.98 4.43
CA GLY A 186 -18.58 9.42 4.41
C GLY A 186 -19.43 8.61 3.43
N TYR A 187 -18.93 8.41 2.20
CA TYR A 187 -19.59 7.57 1.19
C TYR A 187 -19.88 6.16 1.71
N TRP A 188 -18.89 5.49 2.30
CA TRP A 188 -19.06 4.13 2.83
C TRP A 188 -20.03 4.08 4.01
N LEU A 189 -20.00 5.09 4.90
CA LEU A 189 -20.93 5.18 6.02
C LEU A 189 -22.38 5.34 5.57
N THR A 190 -22.64 6.19 4.58
CA THR A 190 -23.99 6.37 4.00
C THR A 190 -24.50 5.07 3.34
N ASN A 191 -23.58 4.23 2.85
CA ASN A 191 -23.89 2.91 2.30
C ASN A 191 -23.86 1.78 3.35
N LYS A 192 -24.02 2.11 4.64
CA LYS A 192 -24.12 1.17 5.78
C LYS A 192 -22.85 0.32 6.00
N VAL A 193 -21.70 0.78 5.52
CA VAL A 193 -20.39 0.17 5.79
C VAL A 193 -19.69 0.97 6.89
N HIS A 194 -19.90 0.54 8.14
CA HIS A 194 -19.47 1.24 9.36
C HIS A 194 -17.98 1.04 9.69
N ILE A 195 -17.11 1.66 8.89
CA ILE A 195 -15.65 1.64 9.09
C ILE A 195 -15.16 2.89 9.84
N LYS A 196 -14.21 2.70 10.77
CA LYS A 196 -13.54 3.82 11.45
C LYS A 196 -12.66 4.60 10.47
N ARG A 197 -11.84 3.88 9.68
CA ARG A 197 -10.97 4.42 8.65
C ARG A 197 -10.83 3.42 7.49
N PRO A 198 -11.03 3.84 6.22
CA PRO A 198 -10.83 2.96 5.08
C PRO A 198 -9.36 2.57 4.93
N THR A 199 -9.09 1.33 4.49
CA THR A 199 -7.77 0.93 4.00
C THR A 199 -7.38 1.71 2.75
N THR A 200 -6.08 1.71 2.41
CA THR A 200 -5.62 2.27 1.13
C THR A 200 -6.27 1.54 -0.05
N GLY A 201 -6.48 0.22 0.05
CA GLY A 201 -7.22 -0.57 -0.94
C GLY A 201 -8.64 -0.06 -1.20
N LEU A 202 -9.44 0.11 -0.15
CA LEU A 202 -10.81 0.62 -0.27
C LEU A 202 -10.84 2.07 -0.79
N LEU A 203 -9.86 2.88 -0.37
CA LEU A 203 -9.68 4.23 -0.88
C LEU A 203 -9.36 4.24 -2.38
N MET A 204 -8.44 3.39 -2.83
CA MET A 204 -8.09 3.28 -4.26
C MET A 204 -9.26 2.76 -5.09
N TYR A 205 -10.01 1.78 -4.62
CA TYR A 205 -11.25 1.34 -5.28
C TYR A 205 -12.24 2.50 -5.44
N THR A 206 -12.48 3.25 -4.35
CA THR A 206 -13.42 4.38 -4.39
C THR A 206 -12.98 5.46 -5.40
N LEU A 207 -11.67 5.74 -5.46
CA LEU A 207 -11.12 6.69 -6.43
C LEU A 207 -11.23 6.18 -7.87
N ALA A 208 -10.94 4.90 -8.11
CA ALA A 208 -10.98 4.28 -9.43
C ALA A 208 -12.36 4.39 -10.09
N THR A 209 -13.45 4.41 -9.31
CA THR A 209 -14.82 4.63 -9.83
C THR A 209 -14.98 5.94 -10.63
N ARG A 210 -14.05 6.90 -10.48
CA ARG A 210 -14.10 8.19 -11.16
C ARG A 210 -13.38 8.23 -12.51
N PHE A 211 -12.57 7.22 -12.82
CA PHE A 211 -11.72 7.21 -14.02
C PHE A 211 -11.56 5.82 -14.66
N CYS A 212 -12.23 4.78 -14.16
CA CYS A 212 -12.21 3.43 -14.71
C CYS A 212 -13.62 2.99 -15.11
N ASN A 213 -13.78 2.36 -16.28
CA ASN A 213 -15.06 1.78 -16.70
C ASN A 213 -15.32 0.44 -16.00
N GLN A 214 -14.30 -0.40 -15.90
CA GLN A 214 -14.34 -1.69 -15.20
C GLN A 214 -13.20 -1.78 -14.20
N ILE A 215 -13.49 -2.34 -13.01
CA ILE A 215 -12.54 -2.42 -11.90
C ILE A 215 -12.37 -3.88 -11.48
N TYR A 216 -11.13 -4.32 -11.44
CA TYR A 216 -10.69 -5.65 -11.08
C TYR A 216 -9.82 -5.55 -9.82
N LEU A 217 -10.12 -6.37 -8.83
CA LEU A 217 -9.43 -6.39 -7.54
C LEU A 217 -8.68 -7.71 -7.40
N TYR A 218 -7.39 -7.62 -7.13
CA TYR A 218 -6.49 -8.76 -6.91
C TYR A 218 -5.84 -8.62 -5.53
N GLY A 219 -5.66 -9.71 -4.79
CA GLY A 219 -4.96 -9.65 -3.49
C GLY A 219 -5.73 -8.93 -2.38
N PHE A 220 -7.06 -8.83 -2.49
CA PHE A 220 -7.95 -8.33 -1.44
C PHE A 220 -8.43 -9.52 -0.60
N TRP A 221 -7.59 -10.01 0.30
CA TRP A 221 -7.94 -11.11 1.19
C TRP A 221 -7.39 -10.87 2.59
N PRO A 222 -8.24 -10.48 3.55
CA PRO A 222 -7.79 -10.19 4.89
C PRO A 222 -7.84 -11.41 5.82
N PHE A 223 -7.94 -12.66 5.35
CA PHE A 223 -8.12 -13.82 6.22
C PHE A 223 -6.91 -14.76 6.23
N PRO A 224 -6.57 -15.37 7.38
CA PRO A 224 -5.39 -16.24 7.50
C PRO A 224 -5.51 -17.58 6.78
N LEU A 225 -6.71 -17.92 6.30
CA LEU A 225 -7.02 -19.17 5.62
C LEU A 225 -7.71 -18.83 4.30
N ASP A 226 -7.50 -19.62 3.25
CA ASP A 226 -8.22 -19.52 1.98
C ASP A 226 -9.55 -20.31 2.03
N GLN A 227 -10.21 -20.47 0.88
CA GLN A 227 -11.45 -21.24 0.77
C GLN A 227 -11.27 -22.75 1.04
N ASN A 228 -10.05 -23.26 0.85
CA ASN A 228 -9.66 -24.66 1.00
C ASN A 228 -9.00 -24.94 2.36
N GLN A 229 -9.06 -24.00 3.32
CA GLN A 229 -8.41 -24.07 4.63
C GLN A 229 -6.86 -24.07 4.60
N ASN A 230 -6.25 -23.69 3.48
CA ASN A 230 -4.80 -23.52 3.42
C ASN A 230 -4.38 -22.21 4.10
N PRO A 231 -3.24 -22.20 4.81
CA PRO A 231 -2.69 -20.97 5.38
C PRO A 231 -2.35 -19.93 4.30
N VAL A 232 -2.84 -18.72 4.48
CA VAL A 232 -2.55 -17.57 3.61
C VAL A 232 -1.63 -16.61 4.34
N LYS A 233 -0.45 -16.32 3.78
CA LYS A 233 0.45 -15.30 4.34
C LYS A 233 -0.23 -13.94 4.43
N TYR A 234 0.17 -13.12 5.40
CA TYR A 234 -0.39 -11.79 5.54
C TYR A 234 -0.07 -10.95 4.31
N HIS A 235 1.21 -10.80 3.97
CA HIS A 235 1.61 -10.27 2.67
C HIS A 235 2.28 -11.34 1.81
N TYR A 236 2.23 -11.18 0.49
CA TYR A 236 2.91 -12.11 -0.42
C TYR A 236 4.45 -12.05 -0.32
N TYR A 237 4.99 -10.95 0.21
CA TYR A 237 6.43 -10.65 0.20
C TYR A 237 7.13 -10.71 1.58
N ASP A 238 6.39 -10.85 2.69
CA ASP A 238 6.98 -10.81 4.04
C ASP A 238 6.48 -11.94 4.95
N SER A 239 7.00 -11.93 6.17
CA SER A 239 6.68 -12.86 7.25
C SER A 239 5.80 -12.24 8.32
N LEU A 240 5.11 -11.13 8.03
CA LEU A 240 4.19 -10.50 8.98
C LEU A 240 3.01 -11.43 9.27
N LYS A 241 2.47 -11.32 10.48
CA LYS A 241 1.32 -12.09 10.93
C LYS A 241 0.07 -11.21 11.01
N TYR A 242 -1.08 -11.87 10.95
CA TYR A 242 -2.39 -11.25 11.13
C TYR A 242 -2.48 -10.65 12.54
N GLY A 243 -2.53 -9.32 12.64
CA GLY A 243 -2.73 -8.63 13.91
C GLY A 243 -3.65 -7.40 13.82
N TYR A 244 -4.38 -7.26 12.72
CA TYR A 244 -5.41 -6.23 12.58
C TYR A 244 -6.65 -6.51 13.45
N THR A 245 -6.79 -7.72 14.00
CA THR A 245 -7.86 -8.10 14.93
C THR A 245 -7.69 -7.47 16.31
N SER A 246 -6.53 -6.84 16.58
CA SER A 246 -6.32 -6.02 17.76
C SER A 246 -7.29 -4.82 17.76
N GLN A 247 -7.86 -4.50 18.93
CA GLN A 247 -8.70 -3.31 19.15
C GLN A 247 -7.99 -1.99 18.78
N ALA A 248 -6.66 -2.01 18.67
CA ALA A 248 -5.84 -0.86 18.26
C ALA A 248 -5.87 -0.61 16.73
N SER A 249 -6.29 -1.58 15.92
CA SER A 249 -6.34 -1.41 14.47
C SER A 249 -7.38 -0.34 14.08
N PRO A 250 -7.01 0.67 13.28
CA PRO A 250 -7.97 1.66 12.83
C PRO A 250 -8.86 1.15 11.68
N HIS A 251 -8.58 -0.05 11.15
CA HIS A 251 -9.23 -0.62 9.97
C HIS A 251 -10.08 -1.83 10.32
N THR A 252 -11.23 -1.96 9.63
CA THR A 252 -12.15 -3.09 9.77
C THR A 252 -12.14 -3.91 8.49
N MET A 253 -10.98 -4.49 8.14
CA MET A 253 -10.74 -5.10 6.83
C MET A 253 -11.70 -6.24 6.46
N PRO A 254 -12.13 -7.13 7.40
CA PRO A 254 -13.18 -8.09 7.10
C PRO A 254 -14.51 -7.46 6.64
N LEU A 255 -14.87 -6.29 7.20
CA LEU A 255 -16.08 -5.56 6.80
C LEU A 255 -15.90 -4.91 5.42
N GLU A 256 -14.72 -4.35 5.14
CA GLU A 256 -14.38 -3.83 3.82
C GLU A 256 -14.44 -4.92 2.76
N PHE A 257 -13.85 -6.09 3.03
CA PHE A 257 -13.92 -7.24 2.14
C PHE A 257 -15.36 -7.70 1.91
N LYS A 258 -16.18 -7.77 2.97
CA LYS A 258 -17.61 -8.12 2.83
C LYS A 258 -18.33 -7.15 1.89
N ALA A 259 -18.07 -5.85 2.02
CA ALA A 259 -18.66 -4.85 1.14
C ALA A 259 -18.21 -5.02 -0.32
N LEU A 260 -16.90 -5.22 -0.55
CA LEU A 260 -16.35 -5.46 -1.90
C LEU A 260 -16.88 -6.76 -2.51
N LYS A 261 -17.06 -7.81 -1.71
CA LYS A 261 -17.67 -9.07 -2.15
C LYS A 261 -19.13 -8.90 -2.54
N THR A 262 -19.91 -8.10 -1.80
CA THR A 262 -21.29 -7.76 -2.19
C THR A 262 -21.32 -7.01 -3.52
N LEU A 263 -20.43 -6.03 -3.71
CA LEU A 263 -20.31 -5.31 -4.98
C LEU A 263 -19.91 -6.22 -6.14
N HIS A 264 -19.03 -7.19 -5.88
CA HIS A 264 -18.67 -8.22 -6.86
C HIS A 264 -19.89 -9.05 -7.28
N GLN A 265 -20.68 -9.53 -6.31
CA GLN A 265 -21.91 -10.31 -6.57
C GLN A 265 -22.96 -9.51 -7.36
N GLN A 266 -22.95 -8.18 -7.25
CA GLN A 266 -23.83 -7.28 -7.99
C GLN A 266 -23.28 -6.88 -9.36
N GLY A 267 -22.08 -7.35 -9.75
CA GLY A 267 -21.46 -7.01 -11.03
C GLY A 267 -20.81 -5.62 -11.09
N ALA A 268 -20.66 -4.93 -9.96
CA ALA A 268 -20.05 -3.59 -9.91
C ALA A 268 -18.51 -3.62 -9.98
N LEU A 269 -17.89 -4.77 -9.69
CA LEU A 269 -16.45 -5.02 -9.79
C LEU A 269 -16.18 -6.52 -9.97
N LYS A 270 -14.98 -6.90 -10.44
CA LYS A 270 -14.50 -8.29 -10.39
C LYS A 270 -13.53 -8.43 -9.20
N LEU A 271 -13.84 -9.31 -8.25
CA LEU A 271 -12.96 -9.62 -7.12
C LEU A 271 -12.35 -11.00 -7.33
N THR A 272 -11.07 -11.04 -7.68
CA THR A 272 -10.34 -12.29 -7.91
C THR A 272 -9.73 -12.77 -6.59
N VAL A 273 -10.12 -13.98 -6.18
CA VAL A 273 -9.66 -14.63 -4.95
C VAL A 273 -9.24 -16.05 -5.32
N GLY A 274 -7.96 -16.23 -5.66
CA GLY A 274 -7.42 -17.51 -6.11
C GLY A 274 -6.63 -17.37 -7.41
N GLU A 275 -6.53 -18.47 -8.14
CA GLU A 275 -5.81 -18.55 -9.41
C GLU A 275 -6.51 -17.74 -10.50
N CYS A 276 -5.71 -17.24 -11.45
CA CYS A 276 -6.21 -16.66 -12.68
C CYS A 276 -6.08 -17.66 -13.82
N ASP A 277 -7.16 -17.81 -14.58
CA ASP A 277 -7.10 -18.48 -15.87
C ASP A 277 -6.28 -17.57 -16.79
N GLY A 278 -5.05 -17.98 -17.11
CA GLY A 278 -4.13 -17.17 -17.93
C GLY A 278 -4.82 -16.55 -19.14
N ALA A 279 -4.43 -15.33 -19.49
CA ALA A 279 -5.07 -14.53 -20.54
C ALA A 279 -5.37 -15.37 -21.79
N THR A 280 -6.65 -15.56 -22.09
CA THR A 280 -7.14 -16.17 -23.33
C THR A 280 -7.21 -15.14 -24.45
#